data_AF-A0A952GIA7-F1
#
_entry.id   AF-A0A952GIA7-F1
#
_cell.length_a   1.000
_cell.length_b   1.000
_cell.length_c   1.000
_cell.angle_alpha   90.00
_cell.angle_beta   90.00
_cell.angle_gamma   90.00
#
_symmetry.space_group_name_H-M   'P 1'
#
loop_
_entity.id
_entity.type
_entity.pdbx_description
1 polymer ?
#
loop_
_entity_poly.entity_id
_entity_poly.type
_entity_poly.pdbx_seq_one_letter_code
_entity_poly.pdbx_strand_id
1 'polypeptide(L)'
;HDVPEQVRERIAADRARVVAQVQGLIELGLMLREGPPLDAEVLAHAVVAVMEHFGRLLLTDPEHFETDRLVGAVAGILRALS
;
A
#
# COMPACT_ATOMS: atom_id res chain seq x y z
N HIS A 1 -13.42 21.91 -11.04
CA HIS A 1 -13.78 22.49 -9.73
C HIS A 1 -12.65 22.10 -8.80
N ASP A 2 -11.80 23.04 -8.39
CA ASP A 2 -10.64 22.71 -7.57
C ASP A 2 -11.11 22.26 -6.18
N VAL A 3 -10.64 21.10 -5.75
CA VAL A 3 -10.90 20.59 -4.40
C VAL A 3 -10.34 21.61 -3.40
N PRO A 4 -11.10 22.08 -2.39
CA PRO A 4 -10.64 23.08 -1.42
C PRO A 4 -9.33 22.67 -0.73
N GLU A 5 -8.46 23.64 -0.41
CA GLU A 5 -7.14 23.36 0.20
C GLU A 5 -7.24 22.52 1.47
N GLN A 6 -8.19 22.83 2.36
CA GLN A 6 -8.38 22.07 3.60
C GLN A 6 -8.72 20.59 3.35
N VAL A 7 -9.38 20.30 2.21
CA VAL A 7 -9.70 18.92 1.81
C VAL A 7 -8.44 18.23 1.27
N ARG A 8 -7.63 18.92 0.46
CA ARG A 8 -6.36 18.38 -0.03
C ARG A 8 -5.38 18.07 1.10
N GLU A 9 -5.23 19.00 2.04
CA GLU A 9 -4.39 18.84 3.23
C GLU A 9 -4.83 17.63 4.06
N ARG A 10 -6.14 17.45 4.24
CA ARG A 10 -6.68 16.30 4.96
C ARG A 10 -6.39 14.98 4.25
N ILE A 11 -6.60 14.91 2.93
CA ILE A 11 -6.30 13.72 2.14
C ILE A 11 -4.79 13.39 2.23
N ALA A 12 -3.93 14.40 2.13
CA ALA A 12 -2.49 14.22 2.26
C ALA A 12 -2.10 13.71 3.66
N ALA A 13 -2.69 14.28 4.71
CA ALA A 13 -2.44 13.85 6.09
C ALA A 13 -2.93 12.42 6.35
N ASP A 14 -4.11 12.05 5.86
CA ASP A 14 -4.64 10.70 5.99
C ASP A 14 -3.75 9.69 5.25
N ARG A 15 -3.29 10.04 4.04
CA ARG A 15 -2.33 9.22 3.29
C ARG A 15 -1.02 9.04 4.04
N ALA A 16 -0.46 10.11 4.61
CA ALA A 16 0.77 10.05 5.38
C ALA A 16 0.65 9.12 6.61
N ARG A 17 -0.50 9.14 7.30
CA ARG A 17 -0.76 8.22 8.42
C ARG A 17 -0.80 6.76 7.97
N VAL A 18 -1.42 6.47 6.84
CA VAL A 18 -1.46 5.10 6.28
C VAL A 18 -0.06 4.63 5.91
N VAL A 19 0.74 5.48 5.24
CA VAL A 19 2.14 5.16 4.90
C VAL A 19 2.94 4.85 6.18
N ALA A 20 2.84 5.70 7.20
CA ALA A 20 3.56 5.48 8.46
C ALA A 20 3.17 4.16 9.16
N GLN A 21 1.88 3.79 9.15
CA GLN A 21 1.43 2.50 9.68
C GLN A 21 1.99 1.32 8.89
N VAL A 22 1.95 1.38 7.57
CA VAL A 22 2.50 0.33 6.69
C VAL A 22 4.01 0.21 6.85
N GLN A 23 4.73 1.33 6.99
CA GLN A 23 6.16 1.34 7.26
C GLN A 23 6.49 0.59 8.56
N GLY A 24 5.79 0.87 9.67
CA GLY A 24 6.02 0.17 10.93
C GLY A 24 5.79 -1.34 10.85
N LEU A 25 4.80 -1.78 10.05
CA LEU A 25 4.58 -3.21 9.79
C LEU A 25 5.71 -3.84 8.97
N ILE A 26 6.22 -3.12 7.96
CA ILE A 26 7.36 -3.56 7.15
C ILE A 26 8.62 -3.64 8.01
N GLU A 27 8.92 -2.63 8.82
CA GLU A 27 10.06 -2.62 9.73
C GLU A 27 10.03 -3.84 10.66
N LEU A 28 8.87 -4.13 11.27
CA LEU A 28 8.70 -5.31 12.10
C LEU A 28 8.97 -6.62 11.34
N GLY A 29 8.45 -6.73 10.11
CA GLY A 29 8.70 -7.90 9.27
C GLY A 29 10.18 -8.05 8.87
N LEU A 30 10.86 -6.94 8.58
CA LEU A 30 12.28 -6.93 8.23
C LEU A 30 13.16 -7.30 9.42
N MET A 31 12.80 -6.93 10.65
CA MET A 31 13.52 -7.33 11.86
C MET A 31 13.49 -8.85 12.11
N LEU A 32 12.45 -9.53 11.64
CA LEU A 32 12.23 -10.97 11.85
C LEU A 32 12.78 -11.83 10.71
N ARG A 33 13.27 -11.22 9.64
CA ARG A 33 13.67 -11.90 8.40
C ARG A 33 15.18 -11.89 8.22
N GLU A 34 15.73 -13.00 7.72
CA GLU A 34 17.08 -13.02 7.15
C GLU A 34 17.01 -12.60 5.67
N GLY A 35 17.78 -11.59 5.27
CA GLY A 35 17.76 -11.12 3.89
C GLY A 35 18.52 -9.82 3.66
N PRO A 36 18.55 -9.32 2.42
CA PRO A 36 19.18 -8.04 2.11
C PRO A 36 18.45 -6.90 2.83
N PRO A 37 19.17 -5.82 3.20
CA PRO A 37 18.56 -4.64 3.75
C PRO A 37 17.58 -4.05 2.73
N LEU A 38 16.37 -3.76 3.18
CA LEU A 38 15.34 -3.07 2.39
C LEU A 38 15.01 -1.74 3.07
N ASP A 39 14.76 -0.72 2.27
CA ASP A 39 14.28 0.57 2.74
C ASP A 39 12.78 0.47 3.04
N ALA A 40 12.43 0.50 4.31
CA ALA A 40 11.05 0.33 4.77
C ALA A 40 10.15 1.50 4.37
N GLU A 41 10.67 2.72 4.30
CA GLU A 41 9.92 3.91 3.91
C GLU A 41 9.55 3.82 2.43
N VAL A 42 10.53 3.55 1.57
CA VAL A 42 10.30 3.39 0.12
C VAL A 42 9.33 2.23 -0.15
N LEU A 43 9.48 1.11 0.57
CA LEU A 43 8.59 -0.04 0.40
C LEU A 43 7.16 0.28 0.86
N ALA A 44 6.98 1.05 1.94
CA ALA A 44 5.66 1.49 2.39
C ALA A 44 4.95 2.35 1.35
N HIS A 45 5.68 3.28 0.73
CA HIS A 45 5.16 4.08 -0.38
C HIS A 45 4.72 3.21 -1.57
N ALA A 46 5.52 2.20 -1.94
CA ALA A 46 5.18 1.28 -3.02
C ALA A 46 3.93 0.46 -2.70
N VAL A 47 3.84 -0.09 -1.48
CA VAL A 47 2.68 -0.88 -1.03
C VAL A 47 1.40 -0.04 -1.04
N VAL A 48 1.44 1.20 -0.51
CA VAL A 48 0.28 2.11 -0.52
C VAL A 48 -0.14 2.45 -1.95
N ALA A 49 0.80 2.73 -2.85
CA ALA A 49 0.48 3.01 -4.26
C ALA A 49 -0.21 1.83 -4.96
N VAL A 50 0.25 0.60 -4.71
CA VAL A 50 -0.37 -0.62 -5.22
C VAL A 50 -1.78 -0.80 -4.65
N MET A 51 -1.98 -0.60 -3.35
CA MET A 51 -3.30 -0.69 -2.72
C MET A 51 -4.27 0.36 -3.28
N GLU A 52 -3.83 1.60 -3.45
CA GLU A 52 -4.62 2.66 -4.09
C GLU A 52 -5.01 2.30 -5.52
N HIS A 53 -4.10 1.69 -6.28
CA HIS A 53 -4.38 1.23 -7.63
C HIS A 53 -5.39 0.07 -7.64
N PHE A 54 -5.24 -0.89 -6.75
CA PHE A 54 -6.16 -2.03 -6.62
C PHE A 54 -7.55 -1.58 -6.17
N GLY A 55 -7.63 -0.60 -5.26
CA GLY A 55 -8.89 0.05 -4.91
C GLY A 55 -9.56 0.71 -6.11
N ARG A 56 -8.79 1.36 -6.99
CA ARG A 56 -9.34 1.89 -8.26
C ARG A 56 -9.86 0.77 -9.16
N LEU A 57 -9.10 -0.30 -9.37
CA LEU A 57 -9.52 -1.43 -10.20
C LEU A 57 -10.81 -2.08 -9.70
N LEU A 58 -10.94 -2.27 -8.38
CA LEU A 58 -12.17 -2.80 -7.76
C LEU A 58 -13.39 -1.91 -8.01
N LEU A 59 -13.20 -0.58 -8.02
CA LEU A 59 -14.28 0.37 -8.25
C LEU A 59 -14.63 0.52 -9.73
N THR A 60 -13.66 0.39 -10.64
CA THR A 60 -13.85 0.67 -12.07
C THR A 60 -14.08 -0.57 -12.93
N ASP A 61 -13.60 -1.74 -12.50
CA ASP A 61 -13.66 -2.99 -13.25
C ASP A 61 -13.76 -4.22 -12.30
N PRO A 62 -14.81 -4.30 -11.48
CA PRO A 62 -14.95 -5.35 -10.46
C PRO A 62 -15.09 -6.77 -11.04
N GLU A 63 -15.62 -6.90 -12.26
CA GLU A 63 -15.82 -8.21 -12.92
C GLU A 63 -14.49 -8.88 -13.30
N HIS A 64 -13.46 -8.09 -13.64
CA HIS A 64 -12.14 -8.62 -13.97
C HIS A 64 -11.16 -8.62 -12.78
N PHE A 65 -11.37 -7.71 -11.82
CA PHE A 65 -10.49 -7.53 -10.66
C PHE A 65 -11.21 -7.84 -9.35
N GLU A 66 -11.62 -9.10 -9.19
CA GLU A 66 -12.23 -9.58 -7.95
C GLU A 66 -11.29 -9.43 -6.74
N THR A 67 -11.87 -9.14 -5.57
CA THR A 67 -11.15 -8.92 -4.31
C THR A 67 -10.17 -10.05 -4.01
N ASP A 68 -10.60 -11.31 -4.11
CA ASP A 68 -9.78 -12.46 -3.76
C ASP A 68 -8.55 -12.59 -4.67
N ARG A 69 -8.69 -12.23 -5.96
CA ARG A 69 -7.60 -12.23 -6.94
C ARG A 69 -6.54 -11.19 -6.58
N LEU A 70 -6.97 -9.98 -6.20
CA LEU A 70 -6.08 -8.90 -5.81
C LEU A 70 -5.38 -9.18 -4.48
N VAL A 71 -6.10 -9.70 -3.49
CA VAL A 71 -5.53 -10.13 -2.20
C VAL A 71 -4.49 -11.24 -2.43
N GLY A 72 -4.81 -12.22 -3.26
CA GLY A 72 -3.89 -13.30 -3.64
C GLY A 72 -2.60 -12.77 -4.28
N ALA A 73 -2.71 -11.77 -5.16
CA ALA A 73 -1.55 -11.15 -5.80
C ALA A 73 -0.64 -10.43 -4.79
N VAL A 74 -1.21 -9.64 -3.86
CA VAL A 74 -0.43 -8.97 -2.81
C VAL A 74 0.25 -9.98 -1.89
N ALA A 75 -0.47 -11.01 -1.46
CA ALA A 75 0.09 -12.06 -0.61
C ALA A 75 1.24 -12.81 -1.31
N GLY A 76 1.10 -13.08 -2.61
CA GLY A 76 2.15 -13.70 -3.43
C GLY A 76 3.39 -12.83 -3.55
N ILE A 77 3.21 -11.52 -3.80
CA ILE A 77 4.32 -10.55 -3.85
C ILE A 77 5.04 -10.49 -2.50
N LEU A 78 4.31 -10.35 -1.39
CA LEU A 78 4.91 -10.27 -0.05
C LEU A 78 5.69 -11.54 0.30
N ARG A 79 5.19 -12.73 -0.07
CA ARG A 79 5.91 -14.00 0.10
C ARG A 79 7.14 -14.13 -0.78
N ALA A 80 7.17 -13.48 -1.94
CA ALA A 80 8.36 -13.48 -2.81
C ALA A 80 9.46 -12.53 -2.31
N LEU A 81 9.11 -11.58 -1.44
CA LEU A 81 10.03 -10.63 -0.82
C LEU A 81 10.53 -11.09 0.56
N SER A 82 9.85 -12.04 1.20
CA SER A 82 10.26 -12.71 2.44
C SER A 82 11.28 -13.80 2.16
#